data_AF-A0A0L0VNU2-F1
#
_entry.id   AF-A0A0L0VNU2-F1
#
_cell.length_a   1.000
_cell.length_b   1.000
_cell.length_c   1.000
_cell.angle_alpha   90.00
_cell.angle_beta   90.00
_cell.angle_gamma   90.00
#
_symmetry.space_group_name_H-M   'P 1'
#
loop_
_entity.id
_entity.type
_entity.pdbx_description
1 polymer ?
#
loop_
_entity_poly.entity_id
_entity_poly.type
_entity_poly.pdbx_seq_one_letter_code
_entity_poly.pdbx_strand_id
1 'polypeptide(L)'
;MRTRLGNHVDRPLPASCPARANGDATEIRNETPYRLGESLLPELKETLQSLSCSTNSSSSTSLWYNSFLDSLVKIDDLVERIDLSITAVRVAHQSWESHHHGPVIMPFLNPPQIASLMCQVKEFFESGLSQLFVEYDTFFINNSNLSNQSTHILSTVKENEDLERLTTISLEKIDAISQWLRKSMVRLVEEEWSKLVEMIDEEIEWLLKDIYTNYDDQEEEDSWDDEAFIPDQRKDLFRAAIPVMRLSRIYYNKLARQKTNHVRLVFNDPSMHMGMDQLKHLFKETNQILTALYEFLYKIRASDAQEDFLAMVKWLFDSFGESSSILQQHWLALWKSKDPGVNKELIKKALDWLEFWSHQFFLANVKFIFATSNRFWISI
;
A
#
# COMPACT_ATOMS: atom_id res chain seq x y z
N MET A 1 -5.00 -21.06 -23.94
CA MET A 1 -4.24 -19.84 -23.57
C MET A 1 -4.17 -18.78 -24.68
N ARG A 2 -3.59 -19.04 -25.88
CA ARG A 2 -3.53 -18.05 -26.99
C ARG A 2 -4.86 -17.44 -27.45
N THR A 3 -5.94 -18.22 -27.46
CA THR A 3 -7.30 -17.76 -27.83
C THR A 3 -8.02 -16.97 -26.74
N ARG A 4 -7.55 -17.04 -25.48
CA ARG A 4 -8.18 -16.37 -24.33
C ARG A 4 -7.66 -14.93 -24.13
N LEU A 5 -6.38 -14.68 -24.43
CA LEU A 5 -5.73 -13.37 -24.27
C LEU A 5 -6.11 -12.31 -25.33
N GLY A 6 -6.66 -12.73 -26.48
CA GLY A 6 -7.01 -11.82 -27.58
C GLY A 6 -8.35 -11.09 -27.42
N ASN A 7 -9.26 -11.58 -26.57
CA ASN A 7 -10.67 -11.14 -26.58
C ASN A 7 -11.06 -10.16 -25.47
N HIS A 8 -10.16 -9.85 -24.52
CA HIS A 8 -10.48 -9.00 -23.37
C HIS A 8 -9.88 -7.59 -23.44
N VAL A 9 -9.08 -7.28 -24.47
CA VAL A 9 -8.47 -5.94 -24.61
C VAL A 9 -9.45 -4.91 -25.17
N ASP A 10 -10.46 -5.31 -25.96
CA ASP A 10 -11.32 -4.40 -26.74
C ASP A 10 -12.84 -4.53 -26.51
N ARG A 11 -13.31 -5.25 -25.48
CA ARG A 11 -14.76 -5.42 -25.24
C ARG A 11 -15.33 -4.29 -24.37
N PRO A 12 -16.33 -3.52 -24.84
CA PRO A 12 -17.07 -2.61 -23.96
C PRO A 12 -17.84 -3.43 -22.92
N LEU A 13 -17.69 -3.10 -21.64
CA LEU A 13 -18.41 -3.79 -20.56
C LEU A 13 -19.86 -3.25 -20.41
N PRO A 14 -20.81 -4.11 -19.99
CA PRO A 14 -22.20 -3.75 -19.83
C PRO A 14 -22.42 -2.86 -18.60
N ALA A 15 -23.27 -1.85 -18.76
CA ALA A 15 -23.69 -0.95 -17.70
C ALA A 15 -24.56 -1.69 -16.68
N SER A 16 -24.01 -2.01 -15.50
CA SER A 16 -24.84 -2.26 -14.32
C SER A 16 -24.05 -2.05 -13.03
N CYS A 17 -24.49 -1.08 -12.24
CA CYS A 17 -24.02 -0.76 -10.90
C CYS A 17 -24.72 -1.65 -9.86
N PRO A 18 -24.08 -1.96 -8.71
CA PRO A 18 -24.80 -2.13 -7.46
C PRO A 18 -24.78 -0.84 -6.62
N ALA A 19 -25.75 -0.76 -5.71
CA ALA A 19 -26.15 0.41 -4.96
C ALA A 19 -25.13 0.88 -3.89
N ARG A 20 -25.20 2.20 -3.63
CA ARG A 20 -24.48 2.96 -2.58
C ARG A 20 -24.62 2.34 -1.19
N ALA A 21 -23.52 2.35 -0.43
CA ALA A 21 -23.53 2.38 1.03
C ALA A 21 -22.97 3.73 1.51
N ASN A 22 -23.63 4.33 2.50
CA ASN A 22 -23.19 5.54 3.20
C ASN A 22 -22.19 5.18 4.30
N GLY A 23 -21.23 6.07 4.58
CA GLY A 23 -20.44 6.07 5.82
C GLY A 23 -19.02 6.63 5.62
N ASP A 24 -18.67 7.66 6.40
CA ASP A 24 -17.34 8.27 6.51
C ASP A 24 -16.25 7.23 6.81
N ALA A 25 -15.46 6.92 5.79
CA ALA A 25 -14.08 6.42 5.83
C ALA A 25 -13.60 6.35 4.37
N THR A 26 -12.37 6.76 4.09
CA THR A 26 -11.71 6.45 2.81
C THR A 26 -11.38 4.95 2.80
N GLU A 27 -12.34 4.12 2.35
CA GLU A 27 -12.07 2.71 2.08
C GLU A 27 -10.93 2.60 1.05
N ILE A 28 -9.98 1.69 1.27
CA ILE A 28 -8.98 1.40 0.25
C ILE A 28 -9.63 0.45 -0.77
N ARG A 29 -9.94 0.94 -1.97
CA ARG A 29 -10.44 0.09 -3.05
C ARG A 29 -9.28 -0.66 -3.71
N ASN A 30 -9.59 -1.88 -4.14
CA ASN A 30 -8.72 -2.88 -4.79
C ASN A 30 -7.92 -3.76 -3.82
N GLU A 31 -8.62 -4.69 -3.18
CA GLU A 31 -8.05 -5.94 -2.66
C GLU A 31 -7.38 -6.79 -3.78
N THR A 32 -7.64 -6.47 -5.05
CA THR A 32 -7.27 -7.28 -6.20
C THR A 32 -5.76 -7.33 -6.51
N PRO A 33 -5.00 -6.21 -6.57
CA PRO A 33 -3.53 -6.23 -6.66
C PRO A 33 -2.89 -6.90 -5.44
N TYR A 34 -3.51 -6.74 -4.27
CA TYR A 34 -3.08 -7.40 -3.03
C TYR A 34 -3.22 -8.93 -3.15
N ARG A 35 -4.41 -9.43 -3.49
CA ARG A 35 -4.66 -10.87 -3.76
C ARG A 35 -3.78 -11.41 -4.87
N LEU A 36 -3.51 -10.59 -5.89
CA LEU A 36 -2.60 -10.99 -6.96
C LEU A 36 -1.19 -11.27 -6.42
N GLY A 37 -0.63 -10.36 -5.62
CA GLY A 37 0.71 -10.50 -5.05
C GLY A 37 0.84 -11.48 -3.88
N GLU A 38 -0.19 -11.60 -3.03
CA GLU A 38 -0.11 -12.38 -1.78
C GLU A 38 -0.68 -13.80 -1.89
N SER A 39 -1.60 -14.06 -2.83
CA SER A 39 -2.21 -15.39 -2.96
C SER A 39 -2.05 -16.00 -4.35
N LEU A 40 -2.44 -15.31 -5.41
CA LEU A 40 -2.55 -15.93 -6.74
C LEU A 40 -1.20 -16.24 -7.37
N LEU A 41 -0.26 -15.28 -7.33
CA LEU A 41 1.10 -15.48 -7.85
C LEU A 41 1.88 -16.53 -7.04
N PRO A 42 1.86 -16.51 -5.69
CA PRO A 42 2.45 -17.59 -4.88
C PRO A 42 1.83 -18.98 -5.15
N GLU A 43 0.50 -19.09 -5.24
CA GLU A 43 -0.17 -20.37 -5.51
C GLU A 43 0.21 -20.94 -6.89
N LEU A 44 0.34 -20.06 -7.90
CA LEU A 44 0.84 -20.45 -9.22
C LEU A 44 2.28 -20.94 -9.15
N LYS A 45 3.14 -20.26 -8.36
CA LYS A 45 4.53 -20.65 -8.15
C LYS A 45 4.64 -22.05 -7.55
N GLU A 46 3.91 -22.32 -6.47
CA GLU A 46 3.91 -23.61 -5.79
C GLU A 46 3.40 -24.72 -6.71
N THR A 47 2.36 -24.45 -7.50
CA THR A 47 1.81 -25.42 -8.44
C THR A 47 2.80 -25.74 -9.57
N LEU A 48 3.52 -24.75 -10.11
CA LEU A 48 4.57 -24.96 -11.12
C LEU A 48 5.76 -25.74 -10.56
N GLN A 49 6.17 -25.45 -9.31
CA GLN A 49 7.22 -26.21 -8.62
C GLN A 49 6.81 -27.68 -8.44
N SER A 50 5.57 -27.92 -7.98
CA SER A 50 5.03 -29.26 -7.82
C SER A 50 4.98 -30.03 -9.14
N LEU A 51 4.58 -29.36 -10.23
CA LEU A 51 4.52 -29.94 -11.57
C LEU A 51 5.91 -30.39 -12.04
N SER A 52 6.92 -29.53 -11.88
CA SER A 52 8.31 -29.81 -12.26
C SER A 52 8.94 -30.93 -11.43
N CYS A 53 8.67 -30.96 -10.11
CA CYS A 53 9.11 -32.07 -9.25
C CYS A 53 8.46 -33.41 -9.66
N SER A 54 7.19 -33.38 -10.09
CA SER A 54 6.48 -34.57 -10.55
C SER A 54 7.08 -35.14 -11.83
N THR A 55 7.50 -34.31 -12.77
CA THR A 55 8.11 -34.79 -14.03
C THR A 55 9.44 -35.51 -13.87
N ASN A 56 10.17 -35.25 -12.78
CA ASN A 56 11.44 -35.91 -12.48
C ASN A 56 11.29 -37.27 -11.75
N SER A 57 10.07 -37.64 -11.35
CA SER A 57 9.79 -38.92 -10.69
C SER A 57 9.57 -40.03 -11.73
N SER A 58 10.47 -41.02 -11.74
CA SER A 58 10.47 -42.18 -12.65
C SER A 58 9.38 -43.24 -12.35
N SER A 59 8.18 -42.82 -11.95
CA SER A 59 7.08 -43.71 -11.59
C SER A 59 6.08 -43.87 -12.75
N SER A 60 6.20 -44.96 -13.49
CA SER A 60 5.36 -45.38 -14.63
C SER A 60 3.94 -45.84 -14.24
N THR A 61 3.27 -45.09 -13.36
CA THR A 61 1.94 -45.45 -12.82
C THR A 61 0.87 -44.44 -13.24
N SER A 62 -0.35 -44.92 -13.54
CA SER A 62 -1.50 -44.07 -13.93
C SER A 62 -1.81 -42.94 -12.91
N LEU A 63 -1.44 -43.14 -11.65
CA LEU A 63 -1.55 -42.15 -10.58
C LEU A 63 -0.68 -40.90 -10.83
N TRP A 64 0.50 -41.06 -11.43
CA TRP A 64 1.37 -39.94 -11.79
C TRP A 64 0.73 -39.08 -12.89
N TYR A 65 0.18 -39.73 -13.92
CA TYR A 65 -0.46 -39.04 -15.04
C TYR A 65 -1.69 -38.24 -14.59
N ASN A 66 -2.52 -38.81 -13.70
CA ASN A 66 -3.67 -38.11 -13.13
C ASN A 66 -3.24 -36.90 -12.29
N SER A 67 -2.22 -37.05 -11.43
CA SER A 67 -1.70 -35.94 -10.63
C SER A 67 -1.11 -34.81 -11.49
N PHE A 68 -0.50 -35.16 -12.62
CA PHE A 68 0.03 -34.20 -13.59
C PHE A 68 -1.11 -33.41 -14.26
N LEU A 69 -2.15 -34.11 -14.73
CA LEU A 69 -3.33 -33.46 -15.32
C LEU A 69 -4.06 -32.56 -14.33
N ASP A 70 -4.25 -33.00 -13.09
CA ASP A 70 -4.87 -32.19 -12.03
C ASP A 70 -4.08 -30.89 -11.78
N SER A 71 -2.74 -30.95 -11.86
CA SER A 71 -1.88 -29.78 -11.71
C SER A 71 -2.03 -28.82 -12.89
N LEU A 72 -2.17 -29.33 -14.12
CA LEU A 72 -2.45 -28.48 -15.30
C LEU A 72 -3.81 -27.79 -15.20
N VAL A 73 -4.85 -28.48 -14.74
CA VAL A 73 -6.18 -27.90 -14.52
C VAL A 73 -6.11 -26.77 -13.48
N LYS A 74 -5.38 -26.99 -12.38
CA LYS A 74 -5.14 -25.94 -11.37
C LYS A 74 -4.41 -24.73 -11.95
N ILE A 75 -3.39 -24.94 -12.78
CA ILE A 75 -2.68 -23.82 -13.42
C ILE A 75 -3.60 -23.05 -14.36
N ASP A 76 -4.46 -23.71 -15.13
CA ASP A 76 -5.42 -23.03 -16.02
C ASP A 76 -6.40 -22.16 -15.21
N ASP A 77 -6.95 -22.66 -14.10
CA ASP A 77 -7.81 -21.90 -13.18
C ASP A 77 -7.07 -20.69 -12.57
N LEU A 78 -5.82 -20.86 -12.14
CA LEU A 78 -5.02 -19.77 -11.57
C LEU A 78 -4.71 -18.69 -12.60
N VAL A 79 -4.37 -19.08 -13.83
CA VAL A 79 -4.14 -18.14 -14.94
C VAL A 79 -5.41 -17.34 -15.23
N GLU A 80 -6.59 -17.98 -15.25
CA GLU A 80 -7.87 -17.31 -15.41
C GLU A 80 -8.17 -16.34 -14.27
N ARG A 81 -7.96 -16.75 -13.01
CA ARG A 81 -8.17 -15.90 -11.83
C ARG A 81 -7.24 -14.69 -11.82
N ILE A 82 -5.99 -14.84 -12.28
CA ILE A 82 -5.04 -13.75 -12.45
C ILE A 82 -5.51 -12.77 -13.53
N ASP A 83 -5.94 -13.26 -14.69
CA ASP A 83 -6.43 -12.43 -15.79
C ASP A 83 -7.69 -11.63 -15.40
N LEU A 84 -8.64 -12.29 -14.73
CA LEU A 84 -9.84 -11.64 -14.17
C LEU A 84 -9.46 -10.58 -13.14
N SER A 85 -8.47 -10.86 -12.29
CA SER A 85 -7.97 -9.91 -11.30
C SER A 85 -7.39 -8.66 -11.96
N ILE A 86 -6.57 -8.83 -13.00
CA ILE A 86 -5.96 -7.71 -13.73
C ILE A 86 -7.03 -6.88 -14.45
N THR A 87 -8.02 -7.55 -15.04
CA THR A 87 -9.16 -6.88 -15.69
C THR A 87 -9.97 -6.08 -14.66
N ALA A 88 -10.23 -6.63 -13.48
CA ALA A 88 -10.91 -5.91 -12.40
C ALA A 88 -10.12 -4.68 -11.92
N VAL A 89 -8.78 -4.76 -11.82
CA VAL A 89 -7.93 -3.60 -11.49
C VAL A 89 -8.10 -2.49 -12.52
N ARG A 90 -8.10 -2.83 -13.82
CA ARG A 90 -8.31 -1.87 -14.91
C ARG A 90 -9.68 -1.21 -14.84
N VAL A 91 -10.74 -2.00 -14.67
CA VAL A 91 -12.14 -1.50 -14.64
C VAL A 91 -12.39 -0.61 -13.43
N ALA A 92 -11.89 -1.01 -12.26
CA ALA A 92 -12.01 -0.22 -11.04
C ALA A 92 -11.37 1.17 -11.20
N HIS A 93 -10.22 1.25 -11.89
CA HIS A 93 -9.55 2.52 -12.17
C HIS A 93 -10.33 3.41 -13.14
N GLN A 94 -10.82 2.88 -14.27
CA GLN A 94 -11.59 3.67 -15.25
C GLN A 94 -12.88 4.27 -14.67
N SER A 95 -13.52 3.54 -13.74
CA SER A 95 -14.70 4.04 -13.02
C SER A 95 -14.40 5.19 -12.04
N TRP A 96 -13.15 5.34 -11.62
CA TRP A 96 -12.71 6.36 -10.68
C TRP A 96 -12.42 7.71 -11.38
N GLU A 97 -11.74 7.69 -12.54
CA GLU A 97 -11.46 8.92 -13.31
C GLU A 97 -12.74 9.69 -13.70
N SER A 98 -13.88 9.00 -13.78
CA SER A 98 -15.15 9.56 -14.23
C SER A 98 -16.00 10.24 -13.14
N HIS A 99 -15.63 10.19 -11.85
CA HIS A 99 -16.50 10.66 -10.74
C HIS A 99 -15.75 11.53 -9.71
N HIS A 100 -15.41 12.77 -10.08
CA HIS A 100 -14.63 13.71 -9.25
C HIS A 100 -15.44 14.54 -8.23
N HIS A 101 -16.42 13.99 -7.51
CA HIS A 101 -17.18 14.77 -6.50
C HIS A 101 -17.60 13.97 -5.24
N GLY A 102 -16.71 13.16 -4.67
CA GLY A 102 -16.98 12.42 -3.41
C GLY A 102 -15.71 12.02 -2.65
N PRO A 103 -15.84 11.45 -1.43
CA PRO A 103 -14.71 11.11 -0.57
C PRO A 103 -13.68 10.22 -1.29
N VAL A 104 -12.39 10.59 -1.13
CA VAL A 104 -11.26 10.07 -1.93
C VAL A 104 -10.88 8.67 -1.47
N ILE A 105 -11.53 7.66 -2.03
CA ILE A 105 -11.09 6.26 -1.95
C ILE A 105 -9.84 6.09 -2.84
N MET A 106 -8.66 5.90 -2.26
CA MET A 106 -7.40 5.80 -3.00
C MET A 106 -7.09 4.37 -3.47
N PRO A 107 -6.66 4.18 -4.74
CA PRO A 107 -6.21 2.88 -5.24
C PRO A 107 -4.76 2.55 -4.83
N PHE A 108 -4.45 1.28 -4.59
CA PHE A 108 -3.09 0.80 -4.29
C PHE A 108 -2.07 0.93 -5.44
N LEU A 109 -2.54 1.18 -6.67
CA LEU A 109 -1.70 1.37 -7.85
C LEU A 109 -2.21 2.56 -8.66
N ASN A 110 -1.28 3.39 -9.15
CA ASN A 110 -1.57 4.51 -10.04
C ASN A 110 -1.65 4.04 -11.53
N PRO A 111 -2.19 4.84 -12.47
CA PRO A 111 -2.41 4.38 -13.85
C PRO A 111 -1.14 3.86 -14.56
N PRO A 112 0.03 4.52 -14.46
CA PRO A 112 1.28 3.98 -15.01
C PRO A 112 1.69 2.64 -14.39
N GLN A 113 1.49 2.44 -13.09
CA GLN A 113 1.77 1.17 -12.42
C GLN A 113 0.78 0.09 -12.87
N ILE A 114 -0.51 0.40 -13.02
CA ILE A 114 -1.48 -0.55 -13.57
C ILE A 114 -1.06 -0.98 -14.97
N ALA A 115 -0.71 -0.04 -15.86
CA ALA A 115 -0.23 -0.36 -17.20
C ALA A 115 1.03 -1.25 -17.17
N SER A 116 1.99 -0.96 -16.30
CA SER A 116 3.19 -1.78 -16.13
C SER A 116 2.88 -3.19 -15.65
N LEU A 117 1.98 -3.34 -14.65
CA LEU A 117 1.53 -4.65 -14.16
C LEU A 117 0.92 -5.48 -15.29
N MET A 118 0.04 -4.86 -16.09
CA MET A 118 -0.59 -5.51 -17.22
C MET A 118 0.42 -6.01 -18.25
N CYS A 119 1.41 -5.18 -18.60
CA CYS A 119 2.47 -5.57 -19.51
C CYS A 119 3.29 -6.74 -18.97
N GLN A 120 3.69 -6.68 -17.70
CA GLN A 120 4.50 -7.74 -17.07
C GLN A 120 3.77 -9.08 -17.03
N VAL A 121 2.48 -9.10 -16.64
CA VAL A 121 1.72 -10.36 -16.59
C VAL A 121 1.40 -10.88 -17.99
N LYS A 122 1.06 -10.01 -18.94
CA LYS A 122 0.87 -10.39 -20.34
C LYS A 122 2.14 -11.03 -20.91
N GLU A 123 3.29 -10.40 -20.70
CA GLU A 123 4.58 -10.93 -21.14
C GLU A 123 4.85 -12.29 -20.50
N PHE A 124 4.61 -12.44 -19.20
CA PHE A 124 4.77 -13.70 -18.49
C PHE A 124 3.88 -14.81 -19.08
N PHE A 125 2.62 -14.53 -19.41
CA PHE A 125 1.70 -15.50 -19.99
C PHE A 125 2.06 -15.86 -21.45
N GLU A 126 2.34 -14.86 -22.28
CA GLU A 126 2.58 -15.05 -23.72
C GLU A 126 3.96 -15.62 -24.03
N SER A 127 4.97 -15.30 -23.21
CA SER A 127 6.34 -15.79 -23.40
C SER A 127 6.66 -16.92 -22.43
N GLY A 128 6.59 -16.66 -21.12
CA GLY A 128 7.08 -17.58 -20.09
C GLY A 128 6.27 -18.87 -20.02
N LEU A 129 5.00 -18.77 -19.62
CA LEU A 129 4.13 -19.94 -19.48
C LEU A 129 3.90 -20.65 -20.81
N SER A 130 3.70 -19.88 -21.89
CA SER A 130 3.52 -20.45 -23.23
C SER A 130 4.72 -21.30 -23.68
N GLN A 131 5.96 -20.83 -23.49
CA GLN A 131 7.15 -21.62 -23.81
C GLN A 131 7.26 -22.88 -22.94
N LEU A 132 7.00 -22.76 -21.63
CA LEU A 132 7.01 -23.89 -20.72
C LEU A 132 5.99 -24.97 -21.14
N PHE A 133 4.77 -24.60 -21.53
CA PHE A 133 3.76 -25.56 -21.96
C PHE A 133 4.05 -26.19 -23.33
N VAL A 134 4.69 -25.47 -24.25
CA VAL A 134 5.17 -26.05 -25.51
C VAL A 134 6.24 -27.11 -25.24
N GLU A 135 7.11 -26.89 -24.26
CA GLU A 135 8.12 -27.89 -23.87
C GLU A 135 7.48 -29.12 -23.22
N TYR A 136 6.49 -28.93 -22.33
CA TYR A 136 5.71 -30.05 -21.79
C TYR A 136 5.04 -30.86 -22.91
N ASP A 137 4.41 -30.21 -23.89
CA ASP A 137 3.76 -30.91 -25.01
C ASP A 137 4.76 -31.72 -25.84
N THR A 138 5.95 -31.15 -26.11
CA THR A 138 7.05 -31.82 -26.81
C THR A 138 7.54 -33.06 -26.05
N PHE A 139 7.70 -32.95 -24.73
CA PHE A 139 8.09 -34.06 -23.85
C PHE A 139 7.08 -35.23 -23.93
N PHE A 140 5.77 -34.97 -23.92
CA PHE A 140 4.77 -36.05 -24.02
C PHE A 140 4.68 -36.66 -25.42
N ILE A 141 4.82 -35.86 -26.48
CA ILE A 141 4.85 -36.35 -27.86
C ILE A 141 6.07 -37.26 -28.10
N ASN A 142 7.24 -36.89 -27.56
CA ASN A 142 8.46 -37.68 -27.73
C ASN A 142 8.46 -38.95 -26.87
N ASN A 143 7.85 -38.91 -25.67
CA ASN A 143 7.70 -40.09 -24.81
C ASN A 143 6.62 -41.07 -25.25
N SER A 144 5.60 -40.63 -26.01
CA SER A 144 4.55 -41.51 -26.54
C SER A 144 4.98 -42.31 -27.78
N ASN A 145 6.05 -41.88 -28.46
CA ASN A 145 6.65 -42.59 -29.61
C ASN A 145 7.68 -43.65 -29.19
N LEU A 146 7.24 -44.70 -28.49
CA LEU A 146 8.04 -45.75 -27.84
C LEU A 146 8.72 -46.79 -28.78
N SER A 147 9.26 -46.41 -29.95
CA SER A 147 9.83 -47.40 -30.88
C SER A 147 11.36 -47.42 -31.06
N ASN A 148 12.13 -46.41 -30.62
CA ASN A 148 13.59 -46.35 -30.85
C ASN A 148 14.39 -46.01 -29.58
N GLN A 149 15.08 -46.99 -29.00
CA GLN A 149 15.61 -46.95 -27.62
C GLN A 149 16.97 -46.24 -27.42
N SER A 150 17.80 -45.97 -28.45
CA SER A 150 19.17 -45.44 -28.22
C SER A 150 19.32 -43.92 -28.35
N THR A 151 18.56 -43.27 -29.23
CA THR A 151 18.49 -41.80 -29.37
C THR A 151 17.57 -41.15 -28.33
N HIS A 152 16.70 -41.96 -27.72
CA HIS A 152 15.69 -41.50 -26.77
C HIS A 152 16.30 -41.01 -25.45
N ILE A 153 17.29 -41.73 -24.91
CA ILE A 153 17.95 -41.41 -23.64
C ILE A 153 18.60 -40.01 -23.67
N LEU A 154 19.25 -39.64 -24.78
CA LEU A 154 19.89 -38.33 -24.93
C LEU A 154 18.86 -37.20 -25.12
N SER A 155 17.73 -37.48 -25.79
CA SER A 155 16.62 -36.53 -26.00
C SER A 155 15.90 -36.23 -24.69
N THR A 156 15.58 -37.27 -23.91
CA THR A 156 14.90 -37.13 -22.61
C THR A 156 15.72 -36.39 -21.57
N VAL A 157 17.07 -36.49 -21.60
CA VAL A 157 17.93 -35.72 -20.69
C VAL A 157 17.89 -34.24 -21.04
N LYS A 158 18.00 -33.89 -22.32
CA LYS A 158 17.94 -32.50 -22.78
C LYS A 158 16.56 -31.86 -22.56
N GLU A 159 15.48 -32.58 -22.84
CA GLU A 159 14.10 -32.12 -22.60
C GLU A 159 13.85 -31.86 -21.12
N ASN A 160 14.35 -32.72 -20.22
CA ASN A 160 14.26 -32.51 -18.79
C ASN A 160 15.08 -31.30 -18.32
N GLU A 161 16.29 -31.10 -18.85
CA GLU A 161 17.12 -29.91 -18.57
C GLU A 161 16.44 -28.61 -19.06
N ASP A 162 15.81 -28.64 -20.24
CA ASP A 162 15.07 -27.50 -20.79
C ASP A 162 13.80 -27.20 -19.97
N LEU A 163 13.08 -28.22 -19.50
CA LEU A 163 11.93 -28.11 -18.60
C LEU A 163 12.32 -27.52 -17.24
N GLU A 164 13.41 -27.99 -16.63
CA GLU A 164 13.92 -27.47 -15.36
C GLU A 164 14.34 -26.00 -15.50
N ARG A 165 15.05 -25.67 -16.60
CA ARG A 165 15.46 -24.30 -16.91
C ARG A 165 14.26 -23.37 -17.11
N LEU A 166 13.29 -23.75 -17.94
CA LEU A 166 12.10 -22.94 -18.20
C LEU A 166 11.25 -22.77 -16.95
N THR A 167 11.11 -23.82 -16.14
CA THR A 167 10.42 -23.75 -14.85
C THR A 167 11.12 -22.72 -13.96
N THR A 168 12.44 -22.80 -13.81
CA THR A 168 13.22 -21.85 -13.00
C THR A 168 13.00 -20.41 -13.46
N ILE A 169 13.07 -20.14 -14.76
CA ILE A 169 12.80 -18.82 -15.34
C ILE A 169 11.37 -18.35 -15.02
N SER A 170 10.37 -19.22 -15.12
CA SER A 170 8.99 -18.87 -14.77
C SER A 170 8.83 -18.52 -13.30
N LEU A 171 9.49 -19.26 -12.40
CA LEU A 171 9.45 -18.99 -10.95
C LEU A 171 10.11 -17.65 -10.62
N GLU A 172 11.26 -17.34 -11.23
CA GLU A 172 11.94 -16.06 -11.08
C GLU A 172 11.07 -14.88 -11.57
N LYS A 173 10.36 -15.05 -12.70
CA LYS A 173 9.42 -14.03 -13.21
C LYS A 173 8.25 -13.79 -12.24
N ILE A 174 7.69 -14.85 -11.65
CA ILE A 174 6.63 -14.70 -10.64
C ILE A 174 7.13 -13.93 -9.41
N ASP A 175 8.33 -14.25 -8.92
CA ASP A 175 8.95 -13.55 -7.79
C ASP A 175 9.22 -12.08 -8.12
N ALA A 176 9.69 -11.78 -9.34
CA ALA A 176 9.93 -10.42 -9.80
C ALA A 176 8.64 -9.59 -9.83
N ILE A 177 7.54 -10.14 -10.39
CA ILE A 177 6.23 -9.45 -10.44
C ILE A 177 5.71 -9.22 -9.02
N SER A 178 5.78 -10.22 -8.15
CA SER A 178 5.33 -10.13 -6.75
C SER A 178 6.10 -9.07 -5.98
N GLN A 179 7.43 -9.05 -6.13
CA GLN A 179 8.28 -8.05 -5.49
C GLN A 179 8.03 -6.64 -6.06
N TRP A 180 7.82 -6.53 -7.37
CA TRP A 180 7.52 -5.25 -8.02
C TRP A 180 6.18 -4.68 -7.54
N LEU A 181 5.14 -5.51 -7.44
CA LEU A 181 3.83 -5.13 -6.91
C LEU A 181 3.95 -4.57 -5.49
N ARG A 182 4.62 -5.31 -4.59
CA ARG A 182 4.86 -4.87 -3.21
C ARG A 182 5.60 -3.54 -3.14
N LYS A 183 6.73 -3.40 -3.86
CA LYS A 183 7.51 -2.17 -3.90
C LYS A 183 6.70 -0.99 -4.43
N SER A 184 5.86 -1.23 -5.43
CA SER A 184 5.03 -0.17 -6.04
C SER A 184 3.97 0.33 -5.08
N MET A 185 3.32 -0.56 -4.34
CA MET A 185 2.34 -0.21 -3.30
C MET A 185 2.98 0.56 -2.13
N VAL A 186 4.12 0.10 -1.61
CA VAL A 186 4.85 0.82 -0.56
C VAL A 186 5.22 2.22 -1.01
N ARG A 187 5.76 2.36 -2.24
CA ARG A 187 6.15 3.67 -2.78
C ARG A 187 4.94 4.61 -2.90
N LEU A 188 3.78 4.10 -3.34
CA LEU A 188 2.57 4.92 -3.43
C LEU A 188 2.13 5.41 -2.06
N VAL A 189 2.16 4.54 -1.04
CA VAL A 189 1.87 4.94 0.35
C VAL A 189 2.87 5.99 0.86
N GLU A 190 4.17 5.82 0.57
CA GLU A 190 5.21 6.82 0.89
C GLU A 190 4.94 8.18 0.20
N GLU A 191 4.52 8.17 -1.06
CA GLU A 191 4.15 9.37 -1.84
C GLU A 191 2.93 10.08 -1.22
N GLU A 192 1.90 9.33 -0.80
CA GLU A 192 0.73 9.92 -0.15
C GLU A 192 1.09 10.56 1.19
N TRP A 193 1.86 9.86 2.04
CA TRP A 193 2.36 10.46 3.28
C TRP A 193 3.21 11.73 3.04
N SER A 194 3.93 11.80 1.93
CA SER A 194 4.70 13.00 1.55
C SER A 194 3.77 14.18 1.24
N LYS A 195 2.67 13.95 0.50
CA LYS A 195 1.66 15.00 0.26
C LYS A 195 1.02 15.49 1.55
N LEU A 196 0.84 14.60 2.53
CA LEU A 196 0.31 15.01 3.84
C LEU A 196 1.28 15.94 4.59
N VAL A 197 2.58 15.71 4.45
CA VAL A 197 3.58 16.63 5.01
C VAL A 197 3.46 18.01 4.36
N GLU A 198 3.32 18.08 3.04
CA GLU A 198 3.16 19.33 2.29
C GLU A 198 1.90 20.08 2.74
N MET A 199 0.76 19.38 2.87
CA MET A 199 -0.48 19.96 3.37
C MET A 199 -0.35 20.49 4.81
N ILE A 200 0.33 19.76 5.70
CA ILE A 200 0.60 20.23 7.07
C ILE A 200 1.51 21.47 7.04
N ASP A 201 2.49 21.52 6.13
CA ASP A 201 3.37 22.69 5.97
C ASP A 201 2.57 23.93 5.55
N GLU A 202 1.69 23.80 4.55
CA GLU A 202 0.79 24.87 4.11
C GLU A 202 -0.09 25.38 5.26
N GLU A 203 -0.73 24.48 6.01
CA GLU A 203 -1.59 24.88 7.13
C GLU A 203 -0.82 25.56 8.27
N ILE A 204 0.42 25.14 8.54
CA ILE A 204 1.29 25.83 9.51
C ILE A 204 1.62 27.25 9.01
N GLU A 205 1.92 27.42 7.72
CA GLU A 205 2.19 28.74 7.13
C GLU A 205 0.96 29.66 7.22
N TRP A 206 -0.24 29.14 6.94
CA TRP A 206 -1.50 29.86 7.12
C TRP A 206 -1.70 30.32 8.57
N LEU A 207 -1.54 29.41 9.54
CA LEU A 207 -1.65 29.77 10.96
C LEU A 207 -0.63 30.83 11.37
N LEU A 208 0.59 30.77 10.84
CA LEU A 208 1.62 31.78 11.10
C LEU A 208 1.22 33.13 10.49
N LYS A 209 0.70 33.16 9.26
CA LYS A 209 0.17 34.38 8.65
C LYS A 209 -0.90 35.00 9.55
N ASP A 210 -1.91 34.23 9.96
CA ASP A 210 -2.99 34.68 10.84
C ASP A 210 -2.50 35.23 12.19
N ILE A 211 -1.43 34.66 12.75
CA ILE A 211 -0.82 35.16 13.99
C ILE A 211 -0.15 36.52 13.80
N TYR A 212 0.52 36.74 12.65
CA TYR A 212 1.33 37.93 12.39
C TYR A 212 0.59 39.05 11.67
N THR A 213 -0.58 38.80 11.10
CA THR A 213 -1.44 39.86 10.56
C THR A 213 -1.87 40.80 11.70
N ASN A 214 -1.29 42.00 11.72
CA ASN A 214 -1.67 43.10 12.59
C ASN A 214 -2.40 44.15 11.74
N TYR A 215 -3.64 44.46 12.12
CA TYR A 215 -4.47 45.45 11.40
C TYR A 215 -3.99 46.90 11.58
N ASP A 216 -3.03 47.17 12.47
CA ASP A 216 -2.52 48.52 12.71
C ASP A 216 -1.71 49.10 11.52
N ASP A 217 -1.32 48.29 10.53
CA ASP A 217 -0.46 48.70 9.41
C ASP A 217 -1.16 48.69 8.02
N GLN A 218 -2.48 48.46 7.94
CA GLN A 218 -3.19 48.65 6.67
C GLN A 218 -3.63 50.11 6.53
N GLU A 219 -2.74 50.93 5.93
CA GLU A 219 -3.18 52.12 5.21
C GLU A 219 -4.34 51.73 4.29
N GLU A 220 -5.42 52.52 4.37
CA GLU A 220 -6.65 52.41 3.57
C GLU A 220 -6.34 52.15 2.09
N GLU A 221 -6.28 50.90 1.68
CA GLU A 221 -6.31 50.52 0.27
C GLU A 221 -7.44 49.53 0.08
N ASP A 222 -8.42 49.94 -0.73
CA ASP A 222 -9.71 49.31 -1.03
C ASP A 222 -9.58 47.86 -1.51
N SER A 223 -9.28 46.96 -0.59
CA SER A 223 -9.29 45.52 -0.77
C SER A 223 -10.68 45.00 -0.39
N TRP A 224 -11.43 44.55 -1.39
CA TRP A 224 -12.73 43.87 -1.22
C TRP A 224 -12.63 42.48 -0.56
N ASP A 225 -11.44 42.08 -0.09
CA ASP A 225 -11.32 40.95 0.83
C ASP A 225 -11.55 41.47 2.26
N ASP A 226 -12.74 41.23 2.78
CA ASP A 226 -13.03 41.26 4.21
C ASP A 226 -12.16 40.19 4.91
N GLU A 227 -10.85 40.43 5.04
CA GLU A 227 -10.01 39.62 5.94
C GLU A 227 -10.61 39.80 7.34
N ALA A 228 -11.16 38.71 7.89
CA ALA A 228 -11.88 38.73 9.16
C ALA A 228 -10.91 39.01 10.32
N PHE A 229 -11.24 39.98 11.18
CA PHE A 229 -10.47 40.29 12.37
C PHE A 229 -10.29 39.06 13.27
N ILE A 230 -9.02 38.68 13.54
CA ILE A 230 -8.66 37.54 14.39
C ILE A 230 -8.28 38.04 15.79
N PRO A 231 -9.06 37.74 16.85
CA PRO A 231 -8.76 38.18 18.21
C PRO A 231 -7.42 37.62 18.73
N ASP A 232 -6.74 38.36 19.61
CA ASP A 232 -5.46 37.91 20.20
C ASP A 232 -5.56 36.57 20.93
N GLN A 233 -6.72 36.30 21.54
CA GLN A 233 -6.99 35.00 22.18
C GLN A 233 -6.92 33.87 21.14
N ARG A 234 -7.50 34.08 19.94
CA ARG A 234 -7.42 33.14 18.81
C ARG A 234 -5.99 32.96 18.30
N LYS A 235 -5.21 34.05 18.25
CA LYS A 235 -3.78 33.97 17.93
C LYS A 235 -3.01 33.13 18.97
N ASP A 236 -3.34 33.22 20.25
CA ASP A 236 -2.73 32.37 21.29
C ASP A 236 -3.10 30.89 21.13
N LEU A 237 -4.33 30.60 20.72
CA LEU A 237 -4.75 29.24 20.38
C LEU A 237 -3.95 28.68 19.19
N PHE A 238 -3.76 29.48 18.14
CA PHE A 238 -2.93 29.09 16.98
C PHE A 238 -1.47 28.84 17.40
N ARG A 239 -0.89 29.70 18.23
CA ARG A 239 0.46 29.51 18.79
C ARG A 239 0.57 28.19 19.57
N ALA A 240 -0.47 27.84 20.32
CA ALA A 240 -0.51 26.59 21.07
C ALA A 240 -0.72 25.34 20.18
N ALA A 241 -1.38 25.50 19.04
CA ALA A 241 -1.64 24.42 18.07
C ALA A 241 -0.41 24.08 17.21
N ILE A 242 0.45 25.06 16.89
CA ILE A 242 1.65 24.88 16.05
C ILE A 242 2.55 23.72 16.52
N PRO A 243 2.88 23.57 17.82
CA PRO A 243 3.66 22.41 18.29
C PRO A 243 3.02 21.06 17.98
N VAL A 244 1.69 20.94 18.08
CA VAL A 244 0.95 19.72 17.74
C VAL A 244 1.10 19.44 16.25
N MET A 245 0.83 20.44 15.39
CA MET A 245 0.96 20.33 13.94
C MET A 245 2.40 19.95 13.51
N ARG A 246 3.42 20.58 14.11
CA ARG A 246 4.83 20.27 13.81
C ARG A 246 5.20 18.83 14.20
N LEU A 247 4.69 18.32 15.31
CA LEU A 247 4.95 16.94 15.71
C LEU A 247 4.22 15.94 14.82
N SER A 248 2.99 16.25 14.39
CA SER A 248 2.27 15.49 13.35
C SER A 248 3.09 15.44 12.05
N ARG A 249 3.60 16.57 11.60
CA ARG A 249 4.48 16.68 10.43
C ARG A 249 5.74 15.82 10.56
N ILE A 250 6.38 15.83 11.74
CA ILE A 250 7.58 15.02 12.02
C ILE A 250 7.27 13.53 11.93
N TYR A 251 6.10 13.11 12.41
CA TYR A 251 5.64 11.72 12.34
C TYR A 251 5.48 11.27 10.89
N TYR A 252 4.73 12.01 10.08
CA TYR A 252 4.55 11.68 8.66
C TYR A 252 5.86 11.75 7.87
N ASN A 253 6.75 12.70 8.15
CA ASN A 253 8.07 12.73 7.52
C ASN A 253 8.92 11.48 7.79
N LYS A 254 8.73 10.86 8.96
CA LYS A 254 9.43 9.62 9.34
C LYS A 254 8.78 8.38 8.70
N LEU A 255 7.49 8.45 8.38
CA LEU A 255 6.78 7.46 7.57
C LEU A 255 7.11 7.57 6.07
N ALA A 256 6.99 8.76 5.49
CA ALA A 256 7.09 9.09 4.06
C ALA A 256 8.49 8.92 3.44
N ARG A 257 9.50 8.58 4.25
CA ARG A 257 10.88 8.34 3.82
C ARG A 257 11.51 9.52 3.06
N GLN A 258 12.13 10.44 3.80
CA GLN A 258 13.09 11.38 3.18
C GLN A 258 14.47 10.73 2.95
N LYS A 259 15.11 11.02 1.81
CA LYS A 259 16.42 10.48 1.39
C LYS A 259 17.54 10.64 2.42
N THR A 260 17.40 11.60 3.33
CA THR A 260 18.39 12.01 4.34
C THR A 260 18.18 11.40 5.72
N ASN A 261 17.09 10.66 5.96
CA ASN A 261 16.75 10.16 7.30
C ASN A 261 17.34 8.76 7.57
N HIS A 262 18.19 8.66 8.60
CA HIS A 262 18.83 7.40 9.02
C HIS A 262 17.90 6.45 9.79
N VAL A 263 16.77 6.94 10.31
CA VAL A 263 15.77 6.14 11.04
C VAL A 263 14.50 6.11 10.20
N ARG A 264 14.17 4.91 9.70
CA ARG A 264 12.94 4.63 8.94
C ARG A 264 11.97 3.88 9.85
N LEU A 265 10.68 4.23 9.77
CA LEU A 265 9.64 3.56 10.54
C LEU A 265 9.11 2.32 9.81
N VAL A 266 9.07 2.38 8.48
CA VAL A 266 8.76 1.24 7.61
C VAL A 266 10.05 0.74 6.99
N PHE A 267 10.37 -0.53 7.19
CA PHE A 267 11.56 -1.16 6.65
C PHE A 267 11.26 -1.80 5.29
N ASN A 268 12.17 -1.62 4.34
CA ASN A 268 12.08 -2.20 2.99
C ASN A 268 13.02 -3.39 2.80
N ASP A 269 13.80 -3.73 3.82
CA ASP A 269 14.72 -4.87 3.80
C ASP A 269 13.93 -6.19 3.81
N PRO A 270 14.32 -7.21 3.01
CA PRO A 270 13.56 -8.46 2.91
C PRO A 270 13.31 -9.17 4.25
N SER A 271 14.22 -9.07 5.21
CA SER A 271 14.12 -9.68 6.55
C SER A 271 13.30 -8.86 7.57
N MET A 272 12.98 -7.60 7.26
CA MET A 272 12.34 -6.66 8.19
C MET A 272 11.07 -6.01 7.64
N HIS A 273 10.70 -6.35 6.41
CA HIS A 273 9.55 -5.76 5.75
C HIS A 273 8.25 -6.00 6.53
N MET A 274 7.37 -5.00 6.51
CA MET A 274 6.02 -5.12 7.04
C MET A 274 5.17 -5.95 6.08
N GLY A 275 4.38 -6.88 6.63
CA GLY A 275 3.43 -7.65 5.83
C GLY A 275 2.40 -6.73 5.16
N MET A 276 1.93 -7.10 3.97
CA MET A 276 1.05 -6.23 3.20
C MET A 276 -0.29 -5.93 3.93
N ASP A 277 -0.85 -6.88 4.70
CA ASP A 277 -2.03 -6.64 5.55
C ASP A 277 -1.77 -5.59 6.62
N GLN A 278 -0.62 -5.66 7.28
CA GLN A 278 -0.21 -4.70 8.30
C GLN A 278 0.03 -3.32 7.68
N LEU A 279 0.64 -3.27 6.49
CA LEU A 279 0.85 -2.02 5.76
C LEU A 279 -0.47 -1.38 5.33
N LYS A 280 -1.43 -2.18 4.85
CA LYS A 280 -2.78 -1.73 4.51
C LYS A 280 -3.50 -1.16 5.73
N HIS A 281 -3.42 -1.86 6.86
CA HIS A 281 -3.99 -1.40 8.11
C HIS A 281 -3.33 -0.09 8.56
N LEU A 282 -2.00 -0.02 8.55
CA LEU A 282 -1.25 1.20 8.86
C LEU A 282 -1.67 2.36 7.97
N PHE A 283 -1.76 2.15 6.65
CA PHE A 283 -2.15 3.19 5.71
C PHE A 283 -3.56 3.73 6.02
N LYS A 284 -4.52 2.84 6.28
CA LYS A 284 -5.87 3.22 6.69
C LYS A 284 -5.86 4.10 7.94
N GLU A 285 -5.19 3.66 9.00
CA GLU A 285 -5.13 4.42 10.25
C GLU A 285 -4.41 5.77 10.07
N THR A 286 -3.34 5.80 9.27
CA THR A 286 -2.66 7.06 8.94
C THR A 286 -3.50 8.02 8.10
N ASN A 287 -4.48 7.54 7.34
CA ASN A 287 -5.43 8.42 6.65
C ASN A 287 -6.52 8.94 7.58
N GLN A 288 -6.91 8.22 8.63
CA GLN A 288 -7.87 8.75 9.61
C GLN A 288 -7.30 9.92 10.41
N ILE A 289 -5.99 9.91 10.68
CA ILE A 289 -5.28 11.03 11.30
C ILE A 289 -5.43 12.31 10.49
N LEU A 290 -5.49 12.23 9.15
CA LEU A 290 -5.73 13.40 8.29
C LEU A 290 -7.07 14.06 8.61
N THR A 291 -8.13 13.26 8.69
CA THR A 291 -9.46 13.77 9.07
C THR A 291 -9.41 14.41 10.45
N ALA A 292 -8.74 13.77 11.42
CA ALA A 292 -8.58 14.34 12.76
C ALA A 292 -7.80 15.66 12.76
N LEU A 293 -6.77 15.81 11.90
CA LEU A 293 -6.00 17.06 11.76
C LEU A 293 -6.82 18.17 11.11
N TYR A 294 -7.60 17.88 10.06
CA TYR A 294 -8.48 18.85 9.43
C TYR A 294 -9.55 19.35 10.40
N GLU A 295 -10.20 18.44 11.10
CA GLU A 295 -11.20 18.79 12.11
C GLU A 295 -10.58 19.58 13.27
N PHE A 296 -9.34 19.25 13.65
CA PHE A 296 -8.61 20.00 14.67
C PHE A 296 -8.36 21.45 14.21
N LEU A 297 -7.85 21.64 13.00
CA LEU A 297 -7.61 22.95 12.39
C LEU A 297 -8.90 23.76 12.21
N TYR A 298 -9.97 23.11 11.76
CA TYR A 298 -11.29 23.72 11.63
C TYR A 298 -11.80 24.21 12.98
N LYS A 299 -11.74 23.36 14.02
CA LYS A 299 -12.22 23.70 15.36
C LYS A 299 -11.40 24.81 16.01
N ILE A 300 -10.07 24.83 15.86
CA ILE A 300 -9.28 25.95 16.39
C ILE A 300 -9.58 27.28 15.69
N ARG A 301 -10.15 27.27 14.48
CA ARG A 301 -10.56 28.50 13.77
C ARG A 301 -12.00 28.91 14.09
N ALA A 302 -12.92 27.96 14.23
CA ALA A 302 -14.35 28.22 14.24
C ALA A 302 -15.07 28.00 15.58
N SER A 303 -14.49 27.25 16.53
CA SER A 303 -15.13 26.95 17.82
C SER A 303 -14.61 27.84 18.93
N ASP A 304 -15.45 28.13 19.92
CA ASP A 304 -15.10 28.76 21.19
C ASP A 304 -15.27 27.80 22.39
N ALA A 305 -15.75 26.57 22.14
CA ALA A 305 -16.08 25.62 23.18
C ALA A 305 -14.87 24.80 23.60
N GLN A 306 -14.54 24.83 24.90
CA GLN A 306 -13.45 24.03 25.46
C GLN A 306 -13.64 22.51 25.25
N GLU A 307 -14.89 22.05 25.28
CA GLU A 307 -15.24 20.64 25.05
C GLU A 307 -14.85 20.18 23.64
N ASP A 308 -15.00 21.05 22.63
CA ASP A 308 -14.59 20.76 21.26
C ASP A 308 -13.07 20.57 21.18
N PHE A 309 -12.30 21.44 21.84
CA PHE A 309 -10.83 21.33 21.85
C PHE A 309 -10.35 20.05 22.55
N LEU A 310 -10.99 19.67 23.67
CA LEU A 310 -10.70 18.43 24.38
C LEU A 310 -11.03 17.20 23.53
N ALA A 311 -12.19 17.21 22.87
CA ALA A 311 -12.61 16.13 21.98
C ALA A 311 -11.62 15.96 20.81
N MET A 312 -11.17 17.06 20.21
CA MET A 312 -10.22 17.01 19.11
C MET A 312 -8.84 16.51 19.51
N VAL A 313 -8.32 16.95 20.66
CA VAL A 313 -7.05 16.45 21.19
C VAL A 313 -7.14 14.95 21.46
N LYS A 314 -8.24 14.50 22.07
CA LYS A 314 -8.46 13.07 22.31
C LYS A 314 -8.47 12.29 21.00
N TRP A 315 -9.19 12.77 19.98
CA TRP A 315 -9.24 12.11 18.68
C TRP A 315 -7.85 12.02 18.03
N LEU A 316 -7.06 13.10 18.05
CA LEU A 316 -5.68 13.05 17.57
C LEU A 316 -4.84 12.01 18.32
N PHE A 317 -4.94 11.96 19.65
CA PHE A 317 -4.23 10.94 20.44
C PHE A 317 -4.62 9.52 20.07
N ASP A 318 -5.92 9.25 19.96
CA ASP A 318 -6.44 7.92 19.64
C ASP A 318 -5.93 7.50 18.25
N SER A 319 -6.04 8.37 17.23
CA SER A 319 -5.61 8.05 15.86
C SER A 319 -4.08 7.90 15.71
N PHE A 320 -3.28 8.77 16.33
CA PHE A 320 -1.83 8.57 16.35
C PHE A 320 -1.42 7.33 17.16
N GLY A 321 -2.14 7.03 18.24
CA GLY A 321 -1.94 5.85 19.06
C GLY A 321 -2.19 4.55 18.30
N GLU A 322 -3.28 4.49 17.54
CA GLU A 322 -3.64 3.34 16.70
C GLU A 322 -2.56 3.07 15.65
N SER A 323 -2.17 4.07 14.85
CA SER A 323 -1.10 3.90 13.85
C SER A 323 0.26 3.54 14.46
N SER A 324 0.61 4.17 15.59
CA SER A 324 1.87 3.90 16.31
C SER A 324 1.90 2.48 16.88
N SER A 325 0.76 1.96 17.34
CA SER A 325 0.66 0.61 17.88
C SER A 325 0.95 -0.46 16.83
N ILE A 326 0.53 -0.24 15.58
CA ILE A 326 0.79 -1.16 14.46
C ILE A 326 2.30 -1.25 14.19
N LEU A 327 2.97 -0.09 14.11
CA LEU A 327 4.43 -0.01 13.94
C LEU A 327 5.15 -0.70 15.10
N GLN A 328 4.77 -0.39 16.34
CA GLN A 328 5.39 -0.95 17.52
C GLN A 328 5.23 -2.48 17.58
N GLN A 329 4.04 -3.00 17.29
CA GLN A 329 3.79 -4.45 17.24
C GLN A 329 4.67 -5.14 16.19
N HIS A 330 4.79 -4.55 15.00
CA HIS A 330 5.67 -5.06 13.94
C HIS A 330 7.13 -5.11 14.40
N TRP A 331 7.64 -4.01 14.94
CA TRP A 331 9.02 -3.92 15.44
C TRP A 331 9.30 -4.89 16.58
N LEU A 332 8.35 -5.07 17.51
CA LEU A 332 8.47 -6.04 18.60
C LEU A 332 8.44 -7.49 18.09
N ALA A 333 7.67 -7.78 17.04
CA ALA A 333 7.70 -9.08 16.39
C ALA A 333 9.05 -9.36 15.73
N LEU A 334 9.60 -8.38 15.00
CA LEU A 334 10.96 -8.47 14.44
C LEU A 334 12.03 -8.63 15.52
N TRP A 335 11.89 -7.92 16.64
CA TRP A 335 12.85 -8.02 17.75
C TRP A 335 12.95 -9.44 18.33
N LYS A 336 11.81 -10.14 18.37
CA LYS A 336 11.69 -11.53 18.82
C LYS A 336 12.10 -12.55 17.75
N SER A 337 12.22 -12.13 16.48
CA SER A 337 12.63 -13.00 15.39
C SER A 337 14.04 -13.55 15.62
N LYS A 338 14.24 -14.79 15.19
CA LYS A 338 15.56 -15.47 15.18
C LYS A 338 16.28 -15.30 13.84
N ASP A 339 15.69 -14.59 12.89
CA ASP A 339 16.28 -14.36 11.57
C ASP A 339 17.58 -13.52 11.71
N PRO A 340 18.74 -14.04 11.28
CA PRO A 340 20.01 -13.31 11.34
C PRO A 340 20.03 -12.05 10.46
N GLY A 341 19.14 -11.95 9.47
CA GLY A 341 18.99 -10.77 8.63
C GLY A 341 18.31 -9.59 9.32
N VAL A 342 17.80 -9.74 10.54
CA VAL A 342 17.10 -8.67 11.27
C VAL A 342 18.11 -7.75 11.96
N ASN A 343 18.11 -6.47 11.56
CA ASN A 343 18.92 -5.44 12.17
C ASN A 343 18.29 -4.91 13.47
N LYS A 344 18.70 -5.47 14.61
CA LYS A 344 18.21 -5.06 15.93
C LYS A 344 18.57 -3.62 16.30
N GLU A 345 19.68 -3.07 15.79
CA GLU A 345 20.05 -1.69 16.10
C GLU A 345 19.07 -0.70 15.48
N LEU A 346 18.63 -0.94 14.24
CA LEU A 346 17.62 -0.12 13.57
C LEU A 346 16.26 -0.19 14.28
N ILE A 347 15.87 -1.40 14.72
CA ILE A 347 14.62 -1.57 15.47
C ILE A 347 14.67 -0.79 16.79
N LYS A 348 15.80 -0.85 17.50
CA LYS A 348 15.98 -0.10 18.74
C LYS A 348 15.84 1.40 18.50
N LYS A 349 16.51 1.93 17.46
CA LYS A 349 16.40 3.35 17.08
C LYS A 349 14.97 3.76 16.73
N ALA A 350 14.19 2.89 16.09
CA ALA A 350 12.79 3.16 15.77
C ALA A 350 11.92 3.19 17.04
N LEU A 351 12.11 2.23 17.97
CA LEU A 351 11.42 2.19 19.26
C LEU A 351 11.75 3.42 20.12
N ASP A 352 13.03 3.73 20.28
CA ASP A 352 13.51 4.89 21.07
C ASP A 352 12.96 6.21 20.48
N TRP A 353 12.93 6.33 19.15
CA TRP A 353 12.36 7.49 18.47
C TRP A 353 10.85 7.60 18.71
N LEU A 354 10.11 6.50 18.62
CA LEU A 354 8.65 6.52 18.82
C LEU A 354 8.33 6.91 20.27
N GLU A 355 9.03 6.34 21.25
CA GLU A 355 8.85 6.70 22.66
C GLU A 355 9.10 8.19 22.91
N PHE A 356 10.22 8.71 22.38
CA PHE A 356 10.53 10.13 22.49
C PHE A 356 9.47 11.01 21.82
N TRP A 357 9.07 10.67 20.59
CA TRP A 357 8.06 11.41 19.85
C TRP A 357 6.71 11.40 20.57
N SER A 358 6.26 10.24 21.06
CA SER A 358 5.00 10.11 21.80
C SER A 358 4.99 10.97 23.07
N HIS A 359 6.12 11.05 23.79
CA HIS A 359 6.24 11.93 24.94
C HIS A 359 6.13 13.41 24.56
N GLN A 360 6.83 13.85 23.51
CA GLN A 360 6.73 15.24 23.03
C GLN A 360 5.32 15.57 22.53
N PHE A 361 4.69 14.64 21.79
CA PHE A 361 3.33 14.80 21.30
C PHE A 361 2.34 14.91 22.45
N PHE A 362 2.53 14.10 23.50
CA PHE A 362 1.72 14.20 24.70
C PHE A 362 1.82 15.57 25.37
N LEU A 363 3.05 16.04 25.59
CA LEU A 363 3.28 17.35 26.21
C LEU A 363 2.73 18.51 25.37
N ALA A 364 2.84 18.45 24.04
CA ALA A 364 2.31 19.47 23.16
C ALA A 364 0.77 19.57 23.28
N ASN A 365 0.07 18.44 23.25
CA ASN A 365 -1.37 18.38 23.41
C ASN A 365 -1.83 18.85 24.80
N VAL A 366 -1.11 18.48 25.87
CA VAL A 366 -1.40 18.97 27.23
C VAL A 366 -1.24 20.49 27.31
N LYS A 367 -0.17 21.04 26.74
CA LYS A 367 0.04 22.50 26.69
C LYS A 367 -1.06 23.20 25.90
N PHE A 368 -1.49 22.62 24.79
CA PHE A 368 -2.61 23.13 24.01
C PHE A 368 -3.90 23.16 24.85
N ILE A 369 -4.24 22.08 25.55
CA ILE A 369 -5.40 22.05 26.46
C ILE A 369 -5.28 23.14 27.54
N PHE A 370 -4.12 23.31 28.17
CA PHE A 370 -3.95 24.35 29.19
C PHE A 370 -4.13 25.76 28.61
N ALA A 371 -3.66 26.02 27.39
CA ALA A 371 -3.88 27.29 26.71
C ALA A 371 -5.39 27.56 26.47
N THR A 372 -6.16 26.50 26.16
CA THR A 372 -7.62 26.58 25.99
C THR A 372 -8.40 26.69 27.31
N SER A 373 -7.76 26.36 28.44
CA SER A 373 -8.39 26.35 29.78
C SER A 373 -8.28 27.69 30.51
N ASN A 374 -7.52 28.65 29.98
CA ASN A 374 -7.46 29.99 30.55
C ASN A 374 -8.79 30.71 30.30
N ARG A 375 -9.38 31.27 31.37
CA ARG A 375 -10.77 31.73 31.53
C ARG A 375 -11.30 32.81 30.56
N PHE A 376 -10.60 33.13 29.48
CA PHE A 376 -11.02 34.18 28.54
C PHE A 376 -11.97 33.68 27.44
N TRP A 377 -12.11 32.37 27.24
CA TRP A 377 -12.95 31.77 26.19
C TRP A 377 -14.44 31.63 26.55
N ILE A 378 -14.81 31.85 27.83
CA ILE A 378 -16.18 31.61 28.34
C ILE A 378 -17.05 32.89 28.28
N SER A 379 -16.51 34.02 27.84
CA SER A 379 -17.24 35.29 27.82
C SER A 379 -17.09 36.03 26.49
N ILE A 380 -17.79 35.54 25.46
CA ILE A 380 -18.34 36.38 24.39
C ILE A 380 -19.84 36.09 24.31
#